data_AF-A0AAW0KEL3-F1
#
_entry.id   AF-A0AAW0KEL3-F1
#
_cell.length_a   1.000
_cell.length_b   1.000
_cell.length_c   1.000
_cell.angle_alpha   90.00
_cell.angle_beta   90.00
_cell.angle_gamma   90.00
#
_symmetry.space_group_name_H-M   'P 1'
#
loop_
_entity.id
_entity.type
_entity.pdbx_description
1 polymer ?
#
loop_
_entity_poly.entity_id
_entity_poly.type
_entity_poly.pdbx_seq_one_letter_code
_entity_poly.pdbx_strand_id
1 'polypeptide(L)'
;VSLLKNRVNIASGTPCRIEKLIDIEALALSRLAVILLDIHLDVKGYSLFTLPQVRDEFWDLYKNYFHQRLLEDDLRICLYGPLPMVYVKAKYSL
;
A
#
# COMPACT_ATOMS: atom_id res chain seq x y z
N VAL A 1 8.94 -19.98 -4.95
CA VAL A 1 9.03 -19.05 -3.80
C VAL A 1 9.12 -19.93 -2.56
N SER A 2 10.21 -19.90 -1.79
CA SER A 2 10.26 -20.60 -0.52
C SER A 2 9.19 -20.00 0.40
N LEU A 3 8.25 -20.82 0.87
CA LEU A 3 7.24 -20.42 1.87
C LEU A 3 7.94 -19.71 3.04
N LEU A 4 7.41 -18.56 3.45
CA LEU A 4 7.93 -17.81 4.59
C LEU A 4 7.74 -18.66 5.85
N LYS A 5 8.77 -19.43 6.23
CA LYS A 5 8.73 -20.35 7.39
C LYS A 5 8.69 -19.64 8.75
N ASN A 6 8.94 -18.33 8.76
CA ASN A 6 9.07 -17.51 9.96
C ASN A 6 8.08 -16.34 9.95
N ARG A 7 7.67 -15.93 11.16
CA ARG A 7 6.83 -14.75 11.38
C ARG A 7 7.41 -13.51 10.69
N VAL A 8 6.63 -12.90 9.81
CA VAL A 8 6.96 -11.62 9.17
C VAL A 8 6.21 -10.51 9.91
N ASN A 9 6.93 -9.47 10.32
CA ASN A 9 6.33 -8.26 10.90
C ASN A 9 6.31 -7.08 9.91
N ILE A 10 7.14 -7.13 8.87
CA ILE A 10 7.24 -6.13 7.81
C ILE A 10 7.37 -6.88 6.49
N ALA A 11 6.47 -6.59 5.56
CA ALA A 11 6.56 -7.02 4.17
C ALA A 11 6.60 -5.78 3.27
N SER A 12 7.39 -5.85 2.21
CA SER A 12 7.49 -4.80 1.19
C SER A 12 7.65 -5.43 -0.18
N GLY A 13 7.12 -4.79 -1.20
CA GLY A 13 7.13 -5.27 -2.57
C GLY A 13 6.14 -4.51 -3.42
N THR A 14 6.08 -4.85 -4.71
CA THR A 14 5.06 -4.33 -5.62
C THR A 14 3.67 -4.85 -5.21
N PRO A 15 2.58 -4.15 -5.58
CA PRO A 15 1.22 -4.62 -5.29
C PRO A 15 0.98 -6.06 -5.75
N CYS A 16 1.32 -6.39 -7.00
CA CYS A 16 1.20 -7.75 -7.53
C CYS A 16 1.98 -8.79 -6.70
N ARG A 17 3.14 -8.43 -6.13
CA ARG A 17 3.93 -9.36 -5.31
C ARG A 17 3.29 -9.60 -3.94
N ILE A 18 2.73 -8.56 -3.33
CA ILE A 18 2.02 -8.65 -2.05
C ILE A 18 0.75 -9.49 -2.22
N GLU A 19 -0.06 -9.19 -3.24
CA GLU A 19 -1.27 -9.95 -3.57
C GLU A 19 -0.97 -11.44 -3.73
N LYS A 20 0.00 -11.80 -4.59
CA LYS A 20 0.41 -13.19 -4.77
C LYS A 20 0.86 -13.89 -3.49
N LEU A 21 1.44 -13.17 -2.53
CA LEU A 21 1.85 -13.76 -1.25
C LEU A 21 0.65 -14.00 -0.32
N ILE A 22 -0.37 -13.14 -0.39
CA ILE A 22 -1.64 -13.33 0.33
C ILE A 22 -2.39 -14.52 -0.27
N ASP A 23 -2.51 -14.58 -1.60
CA ASP A 23 -3.26 -15.63 -2.32
C ASP A 23 -2.74 -17.04 -2.04
N ILE A 24 -1.42 -17.20 -1.90
CA ILE A 24 -0.79 -18.50 -1.58
C ILE A 24 -0.66 -18.75 -0.07
N GLU A 25 -1.29 -17.91 0.75
CA GLU A 25 -1.27 -17.95 2.21
C GLU A 25 0.14 -17.81 2.83
N ALA A 26 1.11 -17.30 2.06
CA ALA A 26 2.46 -17.03 2.54
C ALA A 26 2.55 -15.71 3.35
N LEU A 27 1.57 -14.82 3.21
CA LEU A 27 1.46 -13.56 3.94
C LEU A 27 0.08 -13.41 4.58
N ALA A 28 -0.02 -13.76 5.87
CA ALA A 28 -1.24 -13.57 6.64
C ALA A 28 -1.43 -12.09 7.02
N LEU A 29 -2.65 -11.59 6.87
CA LEU A 29 -2.99 -10.20 7.19
C LEU A 29 -3.53 -10.00 8.61
N SER A 30 -3.76 -11.05 9.39
CA SER A 30 -4.43 -10.97 10.70
C SER A 30 -3.82 -9.96 11.69
N ARG A 31 -2.53 -9.63 11.53
CA ARG A 31 -1.79 -8.66 12.36
C ARG A 31 -1.42 -7.37 11.64
N LEU A 32 -1.87 -7.19 10.40
CA LEU A 32 -1.61 -5.98 9.64
C LEU A 32 -2.38 -4.80 10.25
N ALA A 33 -1.64 -3.81 10.76
CA ALA A 33 -2.20 -2.59 11.34
C ALA A 33 -1.89 -1.33 10.52
N VAL A 34 -0.79 -1.34 9.75
CA VAL A 34 -0.31 -0.17 8.99
C VAL A 34 0.17 -0.59 7.61
N ILE A 35 -0.26 0.14 6.59
CA ILE A 35 0.31 0.11 5.25
C ILE A 35 1.01 1.45 5.00
N LEU A 36 2.29 1.39 4.62
CA LEU A 36 3.03 2.56 4.17
C LEU A 36 3.12 2.55 2.65
N LEU A 37 2.56 3.56 2.01
CA LEU A 37 2.62 3.74 0.56
C LEU A 37 3.70 4.77 0.22
N ASP A 38 4.72 4.33 -0.50
CA ASP A 38 5.72 5.22 -1.06
C ASP A 38 5.14 5.96 -2.28
N ILE A 39 5.07 7.29 -2.18
CA ILE A 39 4.53 8.17 -3.21
C ILE A 39 5.61 8.97 -3.95
N HIS A 40 6.89 8.63 -3.76
CA HIS A 40 7.97 9.23 -4.55
C HIS A 40 7.80 8.95 -6.04
N LEU A 41 8.25 9.90 -6.84
CA LEU A 41 8.30 9.76 -8.29
C LEU A 41 9.59 9.02 -8.67
N ASP A 42 9.49 8.10 -9.62
CA ASP A 42 10.64 7.48 -10.28
C ASP A 42 11.33 8.48 -11.23
N VAL A 43 12.41 8.03 -11.87
CA VAL A 43 13.18 8.84 -12.83
C VAL A 43 12.37 9.28 -14.06
N LYS A 44 11.21 8.66 -14.31
CA LYS A 44 10.29 9.00 -15.40
C LYS A 44 9.11 9.86 -14.92
N GLY A 45 9.08 10.22 -13.64
CA GLY A 45 8.01 11.03 -13.06
C GLY A 45 6.76 10.24 -12.66
N TYR A 46 6.84 8.91 -12.52
CA TYR A 46 5.71 8.09 -12.09
C TYR A 46 5.81 7.70 -10.60
N SER A 47 4.70 7.74 -9.88
CA SER A 47 4.52 7.11 -8.57
C SER A 47 3.68 5.83 -8.66
N LEU A 48 3.48 5.18 -7.51
CA LEU A 48 2.53 4.07 -7.31
C LEU A 48 1.14 4.33 -7.94
N PHE A 49 0.67 5.58 -7.90
CA PHE A 49 -0.69 5.93 -8.33
C PHE A 49 -0.78 6.44 -9.77
N THR A 50 0.34 6.76 -10.41
CA THR A 50 0.34 7.36 -11.75
C THR A 50 0.83 6.42 -12.84
N LEU A 51 1.61 5.39 -12.50
CA LEU A 51 1.98 4.34 -13.45
C LEU A 51 0.76 3.41 -13.66
N PRO A 52 0.13 3.35 -14.86
CA PRO A 52 -1.20 2.75 -15.01
C PRO A 52 -1.29 1.30 -14.53
N GLN A 53 -0.36 0.43 -14.93
CA GLN A 53 -0.35 -0.97 -14.51
C GLN A 53 -0.25 -1.12 -12.99
N VAL A 54 0.71 -0.43 -12.37
CA VAL A 54 0.95 -0.54 -10.92
C VAL A 54 -0.20 0.06 -10.12
N ARG A 55 -0.80 1.15 -10.62
CA ARG A 55 -2.00 1.76 -10.05
C ARG A 55 -3.16 0.77 -10.05
N ASP A 56 -3.41 0.10 -11.17
CA ASP A 56 -4.53 -0.83 -11.30
C ASP A 56 -4.32 -2.05 -10.38
N GLU A 57 -3.10 -2.62 -10.36
CA GLU A 57 -2.72 -3.69 -9.42
C GLU A 57 -2.89 -3.27 -7.95
N PHE A 58 -2.56 -2.01 -7.60
CA PHE A 58 -2.77 -1.50 -6.24
C PHE A 58 -4.26 -1.43 -5.89
N TRP A 59 -5.11 -0.93 -6.80
CA TRP A 59 -6.54 -0.79 -6.51
C TRP A 59 -7.24 -2.14 -6.39
N ASP A 60 -6.81 -3.15 -7.13
CA ASP A 60 -7.33 -4.50 -7.00
C ASP A 60 -6.94 -5.10 -5.64
N LEU A 61 -5.66 -5.03 -5.26
CA LEU A 61 -5.18 -5.42 -3.93
C LEU A 61 -5.94 -4.69 -2.81
N TYR A 62 -6.16 -3.38 -2.95
CA TYR A 62 -6.90 -2.59 -1.98
C TYR A 62 -8.35 -3.06 -1.81
N LYS A 63 -9.08 -3.23 -2.91
CA LYS A 63 -10.49 -3.63 -2.88
C LYS A 63 -10.66 -5.04 -2.31
N ASN A 64 -9.77 -5.96 -2.70
CA ASN A 64 -9.88 -7.37 -2.33
C ASN A 64 -9.49 -7.62 -0.87
N TYR A 65 -8.52 -6.88 -0.32
CA TYR A 65 -7.90 -7.24 0.95
C TYR A 65 -7.92 -6.15 2.04
N PHE A 66 -7.95 -4.88 1.67
CA PHE A 66 -7.71 -3.78 2.62
C PHE A 66 -8.95 -2.92 2.88
N HIS A 67 -9.86 -2.81 1.90
CA HIS A 67 -10.97 -1.86 1.96
C HIS A 67 -11.86 -2.04 3.20
N GLN A 68 -12.36 -3.26 3.44
CA GLN A 68 -13.22 -3.53 4.58
C GLN A 68 -12.52 -3.23 5.92
N ARG A 69 -11.25 -3.63 6.05
CA ARG A 69 -10.45 -3.42 7.27
C ARG A 69 -10.14 -1.97 7.54
N LEU A 70 -10.01 -1.16 6.48
CA LEU A 70 -9.85 0.29 6.60
C LEU A 70 -11.15 0.93 7.12
N LEU A 71 -12.32 0.44 6.70
CA LEU A 71 -13.62 0.92 7.18
C LEU A 71 -13.88 0.53 8.65
N GLU A 72 -13.33 -0.59 9.10
CA GLU A 72 -13.45 -1.10 10.47
C GLU A 72 -12.46 -0.45 11.46
N ASP A 73 -11.63 0.50 11.02
CA ASP A 73 -10.55 1.17 11.79
C ASP A 73 -9.43 0.23 12.31
N ASP A 74 -9.41 -1.01 11.82
CA ASP A 74 -8.38 -2.02 12.12
C ASP A 74 -7.09 -1.84 11.30
N LEU A 75 -7.13 -0.97 10.28
CA LEU A 75 -6.03 -0.74 9.35
C LEU A 75 -5.84 0.75 9.08
N ARG A 76 -4.60 1.22 9.14
CA ARG A 76 -4.24 2.60 8.78
C ARG A 76 -3.38 2.63 7.52
N ILE A 77 -3.66 3.57 6.63
CA ILE A 77 -2.85 3.83 5.44
C ILE A 77 -2.08 5.14 5.65
N CYS A 78 -0.76 5.08 5.50
CA CYS A 78 0.13 6.23 5.58
C CYS A 78 0.80 6.46 4.23
N LEU A 79 0.94 7.71 3.84
CA LEU A 79 1.67 8.10 2.63
C LEU A 79 3.07 8.58 3.04
N TYR A 80 4.09 8.07 2.36
CA TYR A 80 5.48 8.48 2.54
C TYR A 80 6.02 9.10 1.25
N GLY A 81 6.37 10.38 1.33
CA GLY A 81 7.00 11.11 0.22
C GLY A 81 6.51 12.55 0.11
N PRO A 82 6.94 13.25 -0.95
CA PRO A 82 6.61 14.65 -1.13
C PRO A 82 5.11 14.81 -1.30
N LEU A 83 4.46 15.46 -0.34
CA LEU A 83 3.07 15.85 -0.47
C LEU A 83 2.99 16.99 -1.50
N PRO A 84 2.11 16.90 -2.52
CA PRO A 84 1.87 18.02 -3.40
C PRO A 84 1.46 19.24 -2.56
N MET A 85 2.11 20.39 -2.78
CA MET A 85 1.87 21.64 -2.03
C MET A 85 0.39 22.07 -1.99
N VAL A 86 -0.43 21.58 -2.92
CA VAL A 86 -1.88 21.77 -2.96
C VAL A 86 -2.57 21.27 -1.68
N TYR A 87 -2.10 20.16 -1.10
CA TYR A 87 -2.70 19.56 0.11
C TYR A 87 -2.30 20.27 1.41
N VAL A 88 -1.19 21.04 1.40
CA VAL A 88 -0.74 21.82 2.56
C VAL A 88 -1.57 23.09 2.73
N LYS A 89 -2.02 23.72 1.63
CA LYS A 89 -2.85 24.92 1.70
C LYS A 89 -4.19 24.68 2.40
N ALA A 90 -4.80 23.51 2.23
CA ALA A 90 -6.09 23.17 2.85
C ALA A 90 -6.04 23.09 4.39
N LYS A 91 -4.85 22.95 5.00
CA LYS A 91 -4.69 22.84 6.46
C LYS A 91 -4.29 24.16 7.14
N TYR A 92 -3.86 25.17 6.38
CA TYR A 92 -3.38 26.47 6.90
C TYR A 92 -4.10 27.68 6.30
N SER A 93 -5.25 27.48 5.65
CA SER A 93 -6.11 28.58 5.21
C SER A 93 -7.18 28.81 6.29
N LEU A 94 -6.81 29.58 7.32
CA LEU A 94 -7.72 30.31 8.21
C LEU A 94 -7.66 31.79 7.85
#